data_AF-A0A3D5IZF4-F1
#
_entry.id   AF-A0A3D5IZF4-F1
#
_cell.length_a   1.000
_cell.length_b   1.000
_cell.length_c   1.000
_cell.angle_alpha   90.00
_cell.angle_beta   90.00
_cell.angle_gamma   90.00
#
_symmetry.space_group_name_H-M   'P 1'
#
loop_
_entity.id
_entity.type
_entity.pdbx_description
1 polymer ?
#
loop_
_entity_poly.entity_id
_entity_poly.type
_entity_poly.pdbx_seq_one_letter_code
_entity_poly.pdbx_strand_id
1 'polypeptide(L)'
;MAKSSISPWTKLWNLLKLEKRDILHVLYYAIFAGLISLTLPLGIQAIINLIQGAEVSTSWILLTCLVTLGVGFNGALQVLQLDLVENIQEKVFTRASFEFIYRFPKMRVRELENYYPPELSNRFFDVLTLQKGLQKLLLDFPAAVIQIIFGLLLLSFYHPFFIAFAILLIVLIYIIFKFSLSKALETSILESKKKYHIAFWIQQVAANFRTFKIFP
;
A
#
# COMPACT_ATOMS: atom_id res chain seq x y z
N MET A 1 12.17 -31.42 14.47
CA MET A 1 11.64 -30.54 13.40
C MET A 1 12.06 -29.11 13.69
N ALA A 2 13.07 -28.58 13.01
CA ALA A 2 13.51 -27.20 13.19
C ALA A 2 12.48 -26.25 12.57
N LYS A 3 11.74 -25.55 13.43
CA LYS A 3 10.76 -24.53 13.06
C LYS A 3 11.49 -23.26 12.63
N SER A 4 12.13 -23.25 11.47
CA SER A 4 12.65 -21.99 10.88
C SER A 4 11.50 -21.22 10.23
N SER A 5 10.54 -20.78 11.05
CA SER A 5 9.47 -19.91 10.58
C SER A 5 10.06 -18.52 10.33
N ILE A 6 10.51 -18.28 9.10
CA ILE A 6 10.90 -16.96 8.62
C ILE A 6 9.75 -15.99 8.95
N SER A 7 10.07 -14.91 9.66
CA SER A 7 9.10 -13.89 10.06
C SER A 7 8.36 -13.34 8.82
N PRO A 8 7.04 -13.05 8.90
CA PRO A 8 6.29 -12.44 7.81
C PRO A 8 7.00 -11.20 7.23
N TRP A 9 7.62 -10.40 8.10
CA TRP A 9 8.42 -9.23 7.73
C TRP A 9 9.63 -9.58 6.86
N THR A 10 10.36 -10.63 7.21
CA THR A 10 11.51 -11.11 6.44
C THR A 10 11.09 -11.66 5.09
N LYS A 11 9.92 -12.31 5.00
CA LYS A 11 9.35 -12.76 3.72
C LYS A 11 8.99 -11.58 2.81
N LEU A 12 8.31 -10.56 3.35
CA LEU A 12 7.99 -9.33 2.63
C LEU A 12 9.27 -8.64 2.13
N TRP A 13 10.28 -8.52 2.99
CA TRP A 13 11.55 -7.90 2.63
C TRP A 13 12.27 -8.65 1.50
N ASN A 14 12.30 -9.98 1.55
CA ASN A 14 12.90 -10.79 0.49
C ASN A 14 12.17 -10.62 -0.85
N LEU A 15 10.85 -10.46 -0.82
CA LEU A 15 10.04 -10.19 -2.02
C LEU A 15 10.34 -8.80 -2.61
N LEU A 16 10.38 -7.77 -1.77
CA LEU A 16 10.71 -6.40 -2.17
C LEU A 16 12.15 -6.27 -2.69
N LYS A 17 13.10 -7.01 -2.10
CA LYS A 17 14.52 -6.96 -2.49
C LYS A 17 14.74 -7.34 -3.96
N LEU A 18 13.89 -8.20 -4.53
CA LEU A 18 13.98 -8.62 -5.92
C LEU A 18 13.71 -7.47 -6.89
N GLU A 19 12.81 -6.55 -6.55
CA GLU A 19 12.41 -5.40 -7.39
C GLU A 19 12.98 -4.07 -6.85
N LYS A 20 14.11 -4.12 -6.12
CA LYS A 20 14.69 -2.97 -5.42
C LYS A 20 14.93 -1.74 -6.30
N ARG A 21 15.28 -1.93 -7.57
CA ARG A 21 15.59 -0.83 -8.49
C ARG A 21 14.31 -0.06 -8.81
N ASP A 22 13.26 -0.75 -9.20
CA ASP A 22 11.97 -0.15 -9.56
C ASP A 22 11.32 0.50 -8.33
N ILE A 23 11.41 -0.16 -7.17
CA ILE A 23 10.95 0.38 -5.88
C ILE A 23 11.66 1.70 -5.53
N LEU A 24 12.97 1.79 -5.74
CA LEU A 24 13.70 3.04 -5.50
C LEU A 24 13.23 4.16 -6.42
N HIS A 25 12.96 3.87 -7.69
CA HIS A 25 12.43 4.87 -8.63
C HIS A 25 11.06 5.38 -8.14
N VAL A 26 10.13 4.48 -7.81
CA VAL A 26 8.83 4.85 -7.25
C VAL A 26 9.00 5.74 -6.02
N LEU A 27 9.94 5.43 -5.13
CA LEU A 27 10.19 6.20 -3.92
C LEU A 27 10.76 7.60 -4.21
N TYR A 28 11.65 7.74 -5.20
CA TYR A 28 12.13 9.05 -5.66
C TYR A 28 10.99 9.89 -6.28
N TYR A 29 10.16 9.28 -7.13
CA TYR A 29 9.00 9.97 -7.69
C TYR A 29 8.01 10.37 -6.59
N ALA A 30 7.77 9.51 -5.61
CA ALA A 30 6.85 9.77 -4.49
C ALA A 30 7.32 10.95 -3.63
N ILE A 31 8.63 11.07 -3.38
CA ILE A 31 9.20 12.25 -2.70
C ILE A 31 8.95 13.52 -3.52
N PHE A 32 9.23 13.48 -4.82
CA PHE A 32 9.08 14.64 -5.69
C PHE A 32 7.60 15.08 -5.83
N ALA A 33 6.70 14.13 -6.05
CA ALA A 33 5.26 14.40 -6.10
C ALA A 33 4.72 14.87 -4.74
N GLY A 34 5.21 14.29 -3.63
CA GLY A 34 4.86 14.73 -2.29
C GLY A 34 5.23 16.20 -2.07
N LEU A 35 6.45 16.61 -2.45
CA LEU A 35 6.87 18.01 -2.38
C LEU A 35 5.98 18.92 -3.21
N ILE A 36 5.70 18.58 -4.47
CA ILE A 36 4.83 19.38 -5.34
C ILE A 36 3.42 19.48 -4.75
N SER A 37 2.84 18.35 -4.34
CA SER A 37 1.51 18.29 -3.74
C SER A 37 1.38 19.16 -2.49
N LEU A 38 2.47 19.39 -1.75
CA LEU A 38 2.50 20.26 -0.58
C LEU A 38 2.61 21.75 -0.93
N THR A 39 3.14 22.10 -2.09
CA THR A 39 3.15 23.49 -2.57
C THR A 39 1.77 23.95 -3.04
N LEU A 40 0.92 23.03 -3.50
CA LEU A 40 -0.41 23.36 -4.02
C LEU A 40 -1.33 24.02 -2.97
N PRO A 41 -1.48 23.49 -1.73
CA PRO A 41 -2.26 24.15 -0.69
C PRO A 41 -1.78 25.57 -0.37
N LEU A 42 -0.46 25.79 -0.32
CA LEU A 42 0.12 27.10 -0.05
C LEU A 42 -0.14 28.08 -1.20
N GLY A 43 -0.03 27.62 -2.44
CA GLY A 43 -0.37 28.40 -3.63
C GLY A 43 -1.84 28.79 -3.65
N ILE A 44 -2.74 27.85 -3.35
CA ILE A 44 -4.18 28.11 -3.22
C ILE A 44 -4.46 29.11 -2.10
N GLN A 45 -3.81 28.96 -0.94
CA GLN A 45 -3.97 29.88 0.18
C GLN A 45 -3.53 31.32 -0.17
N ALA A 46 -2.44 31.47 -0.92
CA ALA A 46 -1.98 32.77 -1.39
C ALA A 46 -3.00 33.43 -2.33
N ILE A 47 -3.61 32.65 -3.23
CA ILE A 47 -4.68 33.14 -4.12
C ILE A 47 -5.88 33.63 -3.30
N ILE A 48 -6.33 32.83 -2.33
CA ILE A 48 -7.46 33.20 -1.45
C ILE A 48 -7.18 34.51 -0.72
N ASN A 49 -5.98 34.66 -0.13
CA ASN A 49 -5.60 35.87 0.59
C ASN A 49 -5.59 37.13 -0.30
N LEU A 50 -5.09 37.02 -1.54
CA LEU A 50 -5.08 38.14 -2.49
C LEU A 50 -6.50 38.56 -2.89
N ILE A 51 -7.39 37.58 -3.12
CA ILE A 51 -8.79 37.86 -3.45
C ILE A 51 -9.51 38.50 -2.25
N GLN A 52 -9.28 38.00 -1.03
CA GLN A 52 -9.87 38.57 0.19
C GLN A 52 -9.34 39.97 0.53
N GLY A 53 -8.10 40.27 0.17
CA GLY A 53 -7.50 41.60 0.36
C GLY A 53 -8.07 42.69 -0.56
N ALA A 54 -9.00 42.33 -1.47
CA ALA A 54 -9.58 43.23 -2.48
C ALA A 54 -8.54 43.94 -3.39
N GLU A 55 -7.29 43.45 -3.41
CA GLU A 55 -6.27 43.91 -4.33
C GLU A 55 -6.43 43.17 -5.65
N VAL A 56 -7.20 43.76 -6.57
CA VAL A 56 -7.30 43.27 -7.96
C VAL A 56 -5.98 43.58 -8.68
N SER A 57 -4.95 42.79 -8.38
CA SER A 57 -3.64 42.88 -9.01
C SER A 57 -3.46 41.79 -10.07
N THR A 58 -2.59 42.01 -11.07
CA THR A 58 -2.23 41.01 -12.08
C THR A 58 -1.69 39.70 -11.45
N SER A 59 -1.23 39.77 -10.19
CA SER A 59 -0.63 38.67 -9.44
C SER A 59 -1.57 37.49 -9.19
N TRP A 60 -2.87 37.71 -8.89
CA TRP A 60 -3.78 36.59 -8.60
C TRP A 60 -4.08 35.75 -9.85
N ILE A 61 -4.16 36.40 -11.02
CA ILE A 61 -4.36 35.72 -12.33
C ILE A 61 -3.12 34.88 -12.66
N LEU A 62 -1.92 35.45 -12.51
CA LEU A 62 -0.65 34.74 -12.73
C LEU A 62 -0.50 33.54 -11.79
N LEU A 63 -0.77 33.73 -10.49
CA LEU A 63 -0.72 32.66 -9.50
C LEU A 63 -1.75 31.57 -9.79
N THR A 64 -2.97 31.93 -10.20
CA THR A 64 -4.00 30.95 -10.56
C THR A 64 -3.58 30.11 -11.75
N CYS A 65 -3.01 30.72 -12.80
CA CYS A 65 -2.49 30.00 -13.96
C CYS A 65 -1.34 29.06 -13.56
N LEU A 66 -0.38 29.56 -12.77
CA LEU A 66 0.75 28.77 -12.28
C LEU A 66 0.32 27.58 -11.42
N VAL A 67 -0.59 27.80 -10.47
CA VAL A 67 -1.13 26.74 -9.60
C VAL A 67 -1.92 25.72 -10.42
N THR A 68 -2.72 26.17 -11.39
CA THR A 68 -3.46 25.26 -12.29
C THR A 68 -2.51 24.36 -13.09
N LEU A 69 -1.43 24.93 -13.64
CA LEU A 69 -0.38 24.14 -14.31
C LEU A 69 0.31 23.19 -13.34
N GLY A 70 0.59 23.63 -12.11
CA GLY A 70 1.17 22.80 -11.05
C GLY A 70 0.29 21.61 -10.67
N VAL A 71 -1.03 21.81 -10.56
CA VAL A 71 -2.01 20.73 -10.33
C VAL A 71 -2.00 19.74 -11.50
N GLY A 72 -2.01 20.23 -12.74
CA GLY A 72 -1.94 19.38 -13.93
C GLY A 72 -0.64 18.56 -13.99
N PHE A 73 0.49 19.19 -13.68
CA PHE A 73 1.79 18.52 -13.62
C PHE A 73 1.85 17.46 -12.50
N ASN A 74 1.29 17.76 -11.32
CA ASN A 74 1.18 16.78 -10.23
C ASN A 74 0.33 15.57 -10.64
N GLY A 75 -0.77 15.80 -11.36
CA GLY A 75 -1.59 14.72 -11.93
C GLY A 75 -0.81 13.85 -12.92
N ALA A 76 -0.02 14.45 -13.81
CA ALA A 76 0.83 13.71 -14.75
C ALA A 76 1.90 12.86 -14.01
N LEU A 77 2.53 13.41 -12.97
CA LEU A 77 3.46 12.65 -12.13
C LEU A 77 2.78 11.47 -11.44
N GLN A 78 1.54 11.65 -10.99
CA GLN A 78 0.76 10.59 -10.36
C GLN A 78 0.45 9.45 -11.34
N VAL A 79 0.12 9.76 -12.60
CA VAL A 79 -0.06 8.74 -13.65
C VAL A 79 1.22 7.94 -13.86
N LEU A 80 2.37 8.61 -14.01
CA LEU A 80 3.66 7.93 -14.18
C LEU A 80 3.98 7.01 -12.99
N GLN A 81 3.67 7.41 -11.76
CA GLN A 81 3.86 6.57 -10.58
C GLN A 81 2.96 5.33 -10.58
N LEU A 82 1.71 5.47 -11.02
CA LEU A 82 0.78 4.36 -11.14
C LEU A 82 1.29 3.35 -12.16
N ASP A 83 1.73 3.81 -13.34
CA ASP A 83 2.31 2.96 -14.37
C ASP A 83 3.55 2.21 -13.87
N LEU A 84 4.45 2.88 -13.13
CA LEU A 84 5.64 2.23 -12.55
C LEU A 84 5.24 1.14 -11.55
N VAL A 85 4.25 1.41 -10.70
CA VAL A 85 3.80 0.44 -9.69
C VAL A 85 3.06 -0.73 -10.33
N GLU A 86 2.26 -0.49 -11.36
CA GLU A 86 1.61 -1.54 -12.15
C GLU A 86 2.65 -2.48 -12.76
N ASN A 87 3.69 -1.94 -13.39
CA ASN A 87 4.80 -2.73 -13.92
C ASN A 87 5.47 -3.62 -12.83
N ILE A 88 5.65 -3.11 -11.60
CA ILE A 88 6.17 -3.91 -10.49
C ILE A 88 5.19 -5.03 -10.12
N GLN A 89 3.89 -4.71 -10.04
CA GLN A 89 2.85 -5.68 -9.69
C GLN A 89 2.75 -6.80 -10.72
N GLU A 90 2.85 -6.49 -12.02
CA GLU A 90 2.84 -7.46 -13.11
C GLU A 90 4.04 -8.41 -13.02
N LYS A 91 5.24 -7.88 -12.79
CA LYS A 91 6.47 -8.68 -12.60
C LYS A 91 6.35 -9.62 -11.41
N VAL A 92 5.87 -9.12 -10.26
CA VAL A 92 5.68 -9.90 -9.05
C VAL A 92 4.67 -11.03 -9.29
N PHE A 93 3.54 -10.74 -9.94
CA PHE A 93 2.52 -11.74 -10.23
C PHE A 93 2.98 -12.79 -11.22
N THR A 94 3.61 -12.38 -12.31
CA THR A 94 4.13 -13.30 -13.33
C THR A 94 5.16 -14.24 -12.72
N ARG A 95 6.12 -13.70 -11.96
CA ARG A 95 7.14 -14.51 -11.27
C ARG A 95 6.52 -15.47 -10.27
N ALA A 96 5.61 -14.99 -9.42
CA ALA A 96 4.93 -15.85 -8.46
C ALA A 96 4.12 -16.94 -9.16
N SER A 97 3.44 -16.63 -10.25
CA SER A 97 2.69 -17.61 -11.05
C SER A 97 3.61 -18.72 -11.57
N PHE A 98 4.72 -18.37 -12.21
CA PHE A 98 5.71 -19.34 -12.68
C PHE A 98 6.32 -20.15 -11.54
N GLU A 99 6.62 -19.51 -10.41
CA GLU A 99 7.19 -20.18 -9.24
C GLU A 99 6.21 -21.21 -8.65
N PHE A 100 4.92 -20.86 -8.53
CA PHE A 100 3.89 -21.79 -8.09
C PHE A 100 3.73 -22.96 -9.09
N ILE A 101 3.55 -22.67 -10.38
CA ILE A 101 3.37 -23.72 -11.41
C ILE A 101 4.58 -24.66 -11.49
N TYR A 102 5.80 -24.13 -11.35
CA TYR A 102 7.02 -24.93 -11.42
C TYR A 102 7.31 -25.72 -10.14
N ARG A 103 7.00 -25.16 -8.96
CA ARG A 103 7.29 -25.81 -7.67
C ARG A 103 6.22 -26.78 -7.23
N PHE A 104 4.95 -26.50 -7.52
CA PHE A 104 3.83 -27.30 -7.03
C PHE A 104 3.94 -28.80 -7.41
N PRO A 105 4.31 -29.17 -8.66
CA PRO A 105 4.50 -30.57 -9.04
C PRO A 105 5.75 -31.23 -8.42
N LYS A 106 6.70 -30.42 -7.92
CA LYS A 106 7.97 -30.89 -7.35
C LYS A 106 7.93 -31.08 -5.84
N MET A 107 6.79 -30.78 -5.20
CA MET A 107 6.60 -31.01 -3.77
C MET A 107 6.61 -32.51 -3.47
N ARG A 108 7.24 -32.94 -2.38
CA ARG A 108 7.30 -34.38 -2.07
C ARG A 108 5.91 -34.85 -1.70
N VAL A 109 5.49 -36.01 -2.22
CA VAL A 109 4.18 -36.62 -1.90
C VAL A 109 3.97 -36.75 -0.39
N ARG A 110 5.02 -37.14 0.35
CA ARG A 110 5.01 -37.25 1.81
C ARG A 110 4.71 -35.93 2.55
N GLU A 111 5.03 -34.79 1.94
CA GLU A 111 4.73 -33.46 2.48
C GLU A 111 3.27 -33.04 2.17
N LEU A 112 2.66 -33.64 1.15
CA LEU A 112 1.27 -33.44 0.74
C LEU A 112 0.29 -34.43 1.40
N GLU A 113 0.76 -35.50 2.05
CA GLU A 113 -0.10 -36.54 2.66
C GLU A 113 -1.16 -35.99 3.62
N ASN A 114 -0.86 -34.90 4.33
CA ASN A 114 -1.78 -34.27 5.29
C ASN A 114 -2.51 -33.03 4.74
N TYR A 115 -2.32 -32.69 3.47
CA TYR A 115 -2.86 -31.46 2.88
C TYR A 115 -3.58 -31.75 1.57
N TYR A 116 -4.73 -31.11 1.37
CA TYR A 116 -5.43 -31.18 0.09
C TYR A 116 -4.76 -30.23 -0.91
N PRO A 117 -4.16 -30.72 -2.02
CA PRO A 117 -3.39 -29.87 -2.93
C PRO A 117 -4.18 -28.68 -3.50
N PRO A 118 -5.46 -28.82 -3.90
CA PRO A 118 -6.26 -27.66 -4.31
C PRO A 118 -6.40 -26.56 -3.24
N GLU A 119 -6.45 -26.89 -1.94
CA GLU A 119 -6.45 -25.87 -0.88
C GLU A 119 -5.13 -25.11 -0.84
N LEU A 120 -4.00 -25.82 -0.98
CA LEU A 120 -2.68 -25.20 -1.05
C LEU A 120 -2.55 -24.27 -2.26
N SER A 121 -3.17 -24.64 -3.38
CA SER A 121 -3.19 -23.80 -4.59
C SER A 121 -3.95 -22.49 -4.39
N ASN A 122 -4.97 -22.48 -3.52
CA ASN A 122 -5.71 -21.25 -3.19
C ASN A 122 -4.80 -20.19 -2.57
N ARG A 123 -3.68 -20.56 -1.94
CA ARG A 123 -2.70 -19.59 -1.42
C ARG A 123 -2.09 -18.71 -2.50
N PHE A 124 -2.22 -19.06 -3.77
CA PHE A 124 -1.90 -18.15 -4.87
C PHE A 124 -2.68 -16.83 -4.79
N PHE A 125 -3.90 -16.82 -4.22
CA PHE A 125 -4.66 -15.59 -3.99
C PHE A 125 -3.98 -14.62 -3.01
N ASP A 126 -3.03 -15.07 -2.18
CA ASP A 126 -2.20 -14.17 -1.37
C ASP A 126 -1.34 -13.28 -2.26
N VAL A 127 -0.95 -13.72 -3.47
CA VAL A 127 -0.18 -12.92 -4.43
C VAL A 127 -0.97 -11.70 -4.87
N LEU A 128 -2.27 -11.86 -5.15
CA LEU A 128 -3.17 -10.74 -5.49
C LEU A 128 -3.30 -9.75 -4.32
N THR A 129 -3.40 -10.28 -3.10
CA THR A 129 -3.44 -9.46 -1.89
C THR A 129 -2.12 -8.70 -1.70
N LEU A 130 -1.00 -9.36 -2.01
CA LEU A 130 0.34 -8.76 -1.98
C LEU A 130 0.48 -7.64 -3.00
N GLN A 131 0.00 -7.81 -4.24
CA GLN A 131 0.01 -6.74 -5.25
C GLN A 131 -0.72 -5.48 -4.76
N LYS A 132 -1.94 -5.64 -4.24
CA LYS A 132 -2.71 -4.52 -3.65
C LYS A 132 -2.00 -3.92 -2.44
N GLY A 133 -1.36 -4.75 -1.61
CA GLY A 133 -0.55 -4.30 -0.48
C GLY A 133 0.69 -3.52 -0.91
N LEU A 134 1.37 -3.94 -1.99
CA LEU A 134 2.53 -3.27 -2.56
C LEU A 134 2.16 -1.89 -3.08
N GLN A 135 1.01 -1.72 -3.74
CA GLN A 135 0.53 -0.40 -4.17
C GLN A 135 0.46 0.58 -3.00
N LYS A 136 -0.24 0.18 -1.93
CA LYS A 136 -0.42 1.00 -0.73
C LYS A 136 0.91 1.28 -0.03
N LEU A 137 1.79 0.28 0.01
CA LEU A 137 3.10 0.40 0.66
C LEU A 137 4.05 1.32 -0.11
N LEU A 138 3.98 1.34 -1.44
CA LEU A 138 4.90 2.08 -2.30
C LEU A 138 4.40 3.50 -2.62
N LEU A 139 3.09 3.72 -2.66
CA LEU A 139 2.49 5.02 -2.98
C LEU A 139 1.93 5.69 -1.74
N ASP A 140 0.88 5.12 -1.15
CA ASP A 140 0.11 5.77 -0.08
C ASP A 140 0.96 6.00 1.18
N PHE A 141 1.77 5.01 1.57
CA PHE A 141 2.56 5.09 2.79
C PHE A 141 3.65 6.18 2.71
N PRO A 142 4.52 6.23 1.67
CA PRO A 142 5.46 7.33 1.51
C PRO A 142 4.78 8.69 1.39
N ALA A 143 3.69 8.79 0.62
CA ALA A 143 2.94 10.03 0.47
C ALA A 143 2.40 10.53 1.83
N ALA A 144 1.77 9.65 2.61
CA ALA A 144 1.26 9.98 3.94
C ALA A 144 2.38 10.39 4.91
N VAL A 145 3.53 9.70 4.87
CA VAL A 145 4.69 10.06 5.70
C VAL A 145 5.22 11.45 5.35
N ILE A 146 5.42 11.74 4.07
CA ILE A 146 5.85 13.06 3.59
C ILE A 146 4.83 14.12 4.00
N GLN A 147 3.54 13.85 3.78
CA GLN A 147 2.45 14.78 4.10
C GLN A 147 2.35 15.06 5.60
N ILE A 148 2.48 14.05 6.47
CA ILE A 148 2.49 14.23 7.92
C ILE A 148 3.70 15.05 8.34
N ILE A 149 4.91 14.70 7.88
CA ILE A 149 6.14 15.42 8.26
C ILE A 149 6.03 16.89 7.87
N PHE A 150 5.70 17.18 6.61
CA PHE A 150 5.58 18.55 6.14
C PHE A 150 4.39 19.28 6.74
N GLY A 151 3.25 18.60 6.93
CA GLY A 151 2.08 19.18 7.58
C GLY A 151 2.39 19.64 9.00
N LEU A 152 3.09 18.81 9.78
CA LEU A 152 3.54 19.16 11.12
C LEU A 152 4.59 20.29 11.12
N LEU A 153 5.50 20.28 10.15
CA LEU A 153 6.53 21.30 9.98
C LEU A 153 5.89 22.66 9.65
N LEU A 154 5.00 22.71 8.65
CA LEU A 154 4.25 23.91 8.28
C LEU A 154 3.42 24.42 9.46
N LEU A 155 2.70 23.54 10.15
CA LEU A 155 1.91 23.92 11.31
C LEU A 155 2.78 24.54 12.42
N SER A 156 3.98 24.03 12.61
CA SER A 156 4.95 24.53 13.60
C SER A 156 5.41 25.97 13.31
N PHE A 157 5.42 26.40 12.05
CA PHE A 157 5.77 27.79 11.70
C PHE A 157 4.68 28.81 12.05
N TYR A 158 3.42 28.39 12.23
CA TYR A 158 2.33 29.33 12.53
C TYR A 158 2.35 29.84 13.97
N HIS A 159 2.64 28.98 14.95
CA HIS A 159 2.67 29.38 16.37
C HIS A 159 3.39 28.32 17.22
N PRO A 160 4.18 28.69 18.25
CA PRO A 160 4.87 27.73 19.12
C PRO A 160 3.97 26.68 19.78
N PHE A 161 2.71 27.02 20.06
CA PHE A 161 1.69 26.08 20.57
C PHE A 161 1.52 24.85 19.67
N PHE A 162 1.63 25.02 18.35
CA PHE A 162 1.46 23.92 17.40
C PHE A 162 2.62 22.93 17.42
N ILE A 163 3.80 23.33 17.90
CA ILE A 163 4.93 22.41 18.09
C ILE A 163 4.59 21.38 19.18
N ALA A 164 4.01 21.84 20.30
CA ALA A 164 3.57 20.94 21.36
C ALA A 164 2.48 19.99 20.86
N PHE A 165 1.54 20.48 20.05
CA PHE A 165 0.51 19.66 19.41
C PHE A 165 1.10 18.64 18.42
N ALA A 166 2.10 19.02 17.63
CA ALA A 166 2.79 18.12 16.71
C ALA A 166 3.49 16.97 17.44
N ILE A 167 4.17 17.27 18.55
CA ILE A 167 4.79 16.26 19.41
C ILE A 167 3.73 15.32 19.98
N LEU A 168 2.61 15.86 20.49
CA LEU A 168 1.50 15.07 21.00
C LEU A 168 0.96 14.09 19.94
N LEU A 169 0.77 14.54 18.70
CA LEU A 169 0.31 13.69 17.60
C LEU A 169 1.30 12.55 17.30
N ILE A 170 2.60 12.84 17.25
CA ILE A 170 3.63 11.81 17.03
C ILE A 170 3.60 10.76 18.15
N VAL A 171 3.46 11.20 19.41
CA VAL A 171 3.34 10.29 20.57
C VAL A 171 2.09 9.42 20.46
N LEU A 172 0.96 10.01 20.08
CA LEU A 172 -0.29 9.27 19.94
C LEU A 172 -0.19 8.22 18.83
N ILE A 173 0.37 8.58 17.67
CA ILE A 173 0.64 7.65 16.58
C ILE A 173 1.54 6.51 17.07
N TYR A 174 2.63 6.82 17.78
CA TYR A 174 3.54 5.81 18.32
C TYR A 174 2.82 4.83 19.26
N ILE A 175 1.99 5.33 20.18
CA ILE A 175 1.20 4.52 21.11
C ILE A 175 0.25 3.60 20.33
N ILE A 176 -0.54 4.15 19.40
CA ILE A 176 -1.50 3.38 18.60
C ILE A 176 -0.78 2.26 17.84
N PHE A 177 0.32 2.57 17.16
CA PHE A 177 1.08 1.56 16.42
C PHE A 177 1.69 0.51 17.35
N LYS A 178 2.27 0.92 18.48
CA LYS A 178 2.90 -0.01 19.44
C LYS A 178 1.92 -1.03 20.00
N PHE A 179 0.70 -0.61 20.36
CA PHE A 179 -0.29 -1.51 20.95
C PHE A 179 -1.11 -2.27 19.92
N SER A 180 -1.35 -1.69 18.73
CA SER A 180 -2.21 -2.29 17.72
C SER A 180 -1.48 -3.26 16.79
N LEU A 181 -0.23 -2.96 16.40
CA LEU A 181 0.42 -3.63 15.26
C LEU A 181 0.64 -5.14 15.46
N SER A 182 1.08 -5.57 16.64
CA SER A 182 1.33 -7.00 16.92
C SER A 182 0.03 -7.80 16.92
N LYS A 183 -0.97 -7.33 17.66
CA LYS A 183 -2.29 -7.96 17.74
C LYS A 183 -3.00 -7.95 16.39
N ALA A 184 -2.92 -6.84 15.65
CA ALA A 184 -3.47 -6.74 14.31
C ALA A 184 -2.85 -7.78 13.38
N LEU A 185 -1.52 -7.91 13.36
CA LEU A 185 -0.83 -8.89 12.51
C LEU A 185 -1.26 -10.33 12.82
N GLU A 186 -1.30 -10.71 14.09
CA GLU A 186 -1.69 -12.05 14.50
C GLU A 186 -3.14 -12.36 14.12
N THR A 187 -4.05 -11.44 14.40
CA THR A 187 -5.47 -11.59 14.05
C THR A 187 -5.70 -11.64 12.55
N SER A 188 -5.00 -10.82 11.75
CA SER A 188 -5.09 -10.85 10.28
C SER A 188 -4.56 -12.16 9.69
N ILE A 189 -3.48 -12.74 10.25
CA ILE A 189 -2.99 -14.05 9.82
C ILE A 189 -4.02 -15.15 10.13
N LEU A 190 -4.64 -15.11 11.31
CA LEU A 190 -5.69 -16.05 11.68
C LEU A 190 -6.91 -15.92 10.76
N GLU A 191 -7.33 -14.70 10.46
CA GLU A 191 -8.42 -14.40 9.55
C GLU A 191 -8.14 -14.94 8.14
N SER A 192 -6.92 -14.71 7.61
CA SER A 192 -6.49 -15.23 6.30
C SER A 192 -6.58 -16.76 6.25
N LYS A 193 -6.09 -17.48 7.27
CA LYS A 193 -6.24 -18.95 7.35
C LYS A 193 -7.69 -19.40 7.29
N LYS A 194 -8.59 -18.73 8.03
CA LYS A 194 -10.02 -19.04 8.01
C LYS A 194 -10.66 -18.81 6.65
N LYS A 195 -10.29 -17.73 5.94
CA LYS A 195 -10.75 -17.46 4.57
C LYS A 195 -10.43 -18.62 3.63
N TYR A 196 -9.22 -19.18 3.72
CA TYR A 196 -8.83 -20.33 2.90
C TYR A 196 -9.59 -21.61 3.25
N HIS A 197 -9.84 -21.87 4.53
CA HIS A 197 -10.69 -23.00 4.94
C HIS A 197 -12.11 -22.88 4.38
N ILE A 198 -12.70 -21.67 4.38
CA ILE A 198 -14.02 -21.43 3.80
C ILE A 198 -13.98 -21.62 2.28
N ALA A 199 -12.98 -21.09 1.59
CA ALA A 199 -12.81 -21.27 0.14
C ALA A 199 -12.68 -22.76 -0.24
N PHE A 200 -11.91 -23.51 0.54
CA PHE A 200 -11.81 -24.96 0.40
C PHE A 200 -13.16 -25.66 0.60
N TRP A 201 -13.94 -25.27 1.61
CA TRP A 201 -15.26 -25.85 1.84
C TRP A 201 -16.22 -25.56 0.67
N ILE A 202 -16.21 -24.34 0.15
CA ILE A 202 -16.97 -23.96 -1.06
C ILE A 202 -16.56 -24.83 -2.25
N GLN A 203 -15.25 -25.07 -2.44
CA GLN A 203 -14.75 -25.95 -3.51
C GLN A 203 -15.27 -27.39 -3.35
N GLN A 204 -15.33 -27.91 -2.12
CA GLN A 204 -15.86 -29.25 -1.87
C GLN A 204 -17.37 -29.34 -2.14
N VAL A 205 -18.13 -28.31 -1.75
CA VAL A 205 -19.55 -28.21 -2.08
C VAL A 205 -19.76 -28.18 -3.60
N ALA A 206 -18.94 -27.39 -4.32
CA ALA A 206 -19.01 -27.31 -5.78
C ALA A 206 -18.60 -28.62 -6.47
N ALA A 207 -17.52 -29.28 -6.01
CA ALA A 207 -17.07 -30.55 -6.56
C ALA A 207 -18.10 -31.67 -6.35
N ASN A 208 -18.85 -31.62 -5.25
CA ASN A 208 -19.88 -32.60 -4.89
C ASN A 208 -21.30 -32.03 -5.10
N PHE A 209 -21.48 -31.10 -6.04
CA PHE A 209 -22.75 -30.36 -6.20
C PHE A 209 -23.98 -31.27 -6.33
N ARG A 210 -23.83 -32.44 -6.96
CA ARG A 210 -24.90 -33.43 -7.12
C ARG A 210 -25.41 -33.98 -5.79
N THR A 211 -24.51 -34.16 -4.83
CA THR A 211 -24.84 -34.63 -3.47
C THR A 211 -25.52 -33.53 -2.66
N PHE A 212 -25.15 -32.26 -2.86
CA PHE A 212 -25.75 -31.12 -2.17
C PHE A 212 -27.09 -30.68 -2.80
N LYS A 213 -27.33 -31.01 -4.08
CA LYS A 213 -28.59 -30.80 -4.79
C LYS A 213 -29.61 -31.89 -4.42
N ILE A 214 -30.02 -31.95 -3.15
CA ILE A 214 -30.95 -32.99 -2.64
C ILE A 214 -32.40 -32.76 -3.08
N PHE A 215 -32.75 -31.60 -3.67
CA PHE A 215 -34.06 -31.38 -4.28
C PHE A 215 -33.94 -30.65 -5.63
N PRO A 216 -34.86 -30.90 -6.58
CA PRO A 216 -34.82 -30.37 -7.94
C PRO A 216 -34.77 -28.84 -8.00
#